data_AF-A0A6L7WBM0-F1
#
_entry.id   AF-A0A6L7WBM0-F1
#
_cell.length_a   1.000
_cell.length_b   1.000
_cell.length_c   1.000
_cell.angle_alpha   90.00
_cell.angle_beta   90.00
_cell.angle_gamma   90.00
#
_symmetry.space_group_name_H-M   'P 1'
#
loop_
_entity.id
_entity.type
_entity.pdbx_description
1 polymer ?
#
loop_
_entity_poly.entity_id
_entity_poly.type
_entity_poly.pdbx_seq_one_letter_code
_entity_poly.pdbx_strand_id
1 'polypeptide(L)'
;MLDFRTEFERIFEEHNISYDVKGIITADKKIYSLGTDSKVLSTVFELLVRPVIYQVAQQNGMIVREAKAQNYYPDFTLMESAADDKKIAVDVKTTYRSRERPKVSFTLGGYTSFIRNETKNIEFPYSQYAEEWVVGFIYTRQPFGDDPNHIYDLERLAEIPLPFEDVSWFVARKWKIAGDSAGSGNTANIGSISGDLDDFRSEAGPFQSKEEFLEYWRNYERTASEREGKYRNLAEFRIWRQYR
;
A
#
# COMPACT_ATOMS: atom_id res chain seq x y z
N MET A 1 19.06 12.19 3.88
CA MET A 1 17.96 11.48 3.18
C MET A 1 16.72 11.79 3.96
N LEU A 2 15.63 12.17 3.29
CA LEU A 2 14.35 12.50 3.93
C LEU A 2 13.90 11.37 4.86
N ASP A 3 13.60 11.66 6.12
CA ASP A 3 12.86 10.71 6.97
C ASP A 3 11.38 10.77 6.59
N PHE A 4 11.02 10.01 5.54
CA PHE A 4 9.70 10.08 4.93
C PHE A 4 8.59 9.77 5.95
N ARG A 5 8.82 8.79 6.84
CA ARG A 5 7.82 8.38 7.82
C ARG A 5 7.49 9.52 8.77
N THR A 6 8.51 10.11 9.40
CA THR A 6 8.30 11.19 10.38
C THR A 6 7.65 12.40 9.74
N GLU A 7 8.09 12.82 8.55
CA GLU A 7 7.50 13.96 7.86
C GLU A 7 6.07 13.67 7.40
N PHE A 8 5.79 12.47 6.89
CA PHE A 8 4.45 12.07 6.51
C PHE A 8 3.51 12.06 7.71
N GLU A 9 3.88 11.39 8.81
CA GLU A 9 3.07 11.26 10.01
C GLU A 9 2.73 12.65 10.58
N ARG A 10 3.73 13.54 10.70
CA ARG A 10 3.54 14.92 11.16
C ARG A 10 2.54 15.68 10.30
N ILE A 11 2.73 15.69 8.98
CA ILE A 11 1.87 16.45 8.06
C ILE A 11 0.47 15.84 7.99
N PHE A 12 0.35 14.52 8.03
CA PHE A 12 -0.94 13.84 8.03
C PHE A 12 -1.76 14.20 9.27
N GLU A 13 -1.13 14.25 10.44
CA GLU A 13 -1.74 14.70 11.69
C GLU A 13 -2.13 16.18 11.66
N GLU A 14 -1.28 17.06 11.12
CA GLU A 14 -1.55 18.49 10.96
C GLU A 14 -2.80 18.78 10.11
N HIS A 15 -3.04 17.96 9.07
CA HIS A 15 -4.24 18.11 8.24
C HIS A 15 -5.53 17.71 8.96
N ASN A 16 -5.45 16.93 10.04
CA ASN A 16 -6.60 16.41 10.79
C ASN A 16 -7.70 15.86 9.86
N ILE A 17 -7.30 15.02 8.90
CA ILE A 17 -8.16 14.51 7.83
C ILE A 17 -9.26 13.63 8.43
N SER A 18 -10.52 13.94 8.14
CA SER A 18 -11.62 13.01 8.39
C SER A 18 -11.57 11.85 7.39
N TYR A 19 -11.62 10.62 7.90
CA TYR A 19 -11.69 9.42 7.07
C TYR A 19 -13.09 9.15 6.52
N ASP A 20 -14.11 9.88 6.98
CA ASP A 20 -15.52 9.66 6.66
C ASP A 20 -15.87 10.24 5.28
N VAL A 21 -15.26 9.71 4.24
CA VAL A 21 -15.55 10.09 2.85
C VAL A 21 -16.94 9.57 2.49
N LYS A 22 -17.90 10.50 2.39
CA LYS A 22 -19.33 10.18 2.19
C LYS A 22 -19.67 9.79 0.75
N GLY A 23 -18.91 10.24 -0.23
CA GLY A 23 -19.23 10.01 -1.63
C GLY A 23 -18.41 10.84 -2.59
N ILE A 24 -18.75 10.71 -3.88
CA ILE A 24 -18.18 11.51 -4.96
C ILE A 24 -19.18 12.62 -5.28
N ILE A 25 -18.72 13.87 -5.30
CA ILE A 25 -19.55 15.02 -5.64
C ILE A 25 -19.40 15.40 -7.12
N THR A 26 -20.51 15.69 -7.78
CA THR A 26 -20.55 16.22 -9.15
C THR A 26 -20.70 17.75 -9.17
N ALA A 27 -20.43 18.37 -10.32
CA ALA A 27 -20.47 19.84 -10.47
C ALA A 27 -21.86 20.46 -10.20
N ASP A 28 -22.94 19.69 -10.37
CA ASP A 28 -24.32 20.05 -10.01
C ASP A 28 -24.65 19.78 -8.53
N LYS A 29 -23.62 19.53 -7.70
CA LYS A 29 -23.70 19.35 -6.24
C LYS A 29 -24.49 18.12 -5.79
N LYS A 30 -24.56 17.08 -6.63
CA LYS A 30 -25.06 15.77 -6.23
C LYS A 30 -23.93 14.91 -5.66
N ILE A 31 -24.22 14.21 -4.56
CA ILE A 31 -23.29 13.28 -3.92
C ILE A 31 -23.72 11.86 -4.25
N TYR A 32 -22.81 11.09 -4.84
CA TYR A 32 -22.97 9.66 -5.10
C TYR A 32 -22.31 8.88 -3.97
N SER A 33 -23.09 8.11 -3.21
CA SER A 33 -22.56 7.37 -2.06
C SER A 33 -21.57 6.28 -2.46
N LEU A 34 -20.66 5.95 -1.54
CA LEU A 34 -19.67 4.89 -1.77
C LEU A 34 -20.29 3.51 -1.58
N GLY A 35 -19.85 2.55 -2.40
CA GLY A 35 -20.13 1.12 -2.20
C GLY A 35 -19.09 0.43 -1.31
N THR A 36 -19.30 -0.86 -1.05
CA THR A 36 -18.39 -1.71 -0.23
C THR A 36 -17.21 -2.30 -1.01
N ASP A 37 -17.11 -2.02 -2.31
CA ASP A 37 -16.05 -2.54 -3.17
C ASP A 37 -14.67 -2.02 -2.73
N SER A 38 -13.74 -2.93 -2.44
CA SER A 38 -12.42 -2.56 -1.94
C SER A 38 -11.58 -1.76 -2.93
N LYS A 39 -11.82 -1.84 -4.24
CA LYS A 39 -11.12 -1.00 -5.21
C LYS A 39 -11.57 0.45 -5.08
N VAL A 40 -12.88 0.68 -4.91
CA VAL A 40 -13.43 2.03 -4.65
C VAL A 40 -12.84 2.61 -3.37
N LEU A 41 -12.83 1.83 -2.29
CA LEU A 41 -12.30 2.29 -1.00
C LEU A 41 -10.77 2.49 -1.04
N SER A 42 -10.04 1.64 -1.77
CA SER A 42 -8.61 1.85 -2.00
C SER A 42 -8.33 3.17 -2.72
N THR A 43 -9.08 3.49 -3.78
CA THR A 43 -8.95 4.79 -4.48
C THR A 43 -9.25 5.96 -3.55
N VAL A 44 -10.26 5.82 -2.68
CA VAL A 44 -10.61 6.88 -1.72
C VAL A 44 -9.45 7.19 -0.77
N PHE A 45 -8.83 6.18 -0.17
CA PHE A 45 -7.70 6.42 0.74
C PHE A 45 -6.46 6.96 0.02
N GLU A 46 -6.20 6.52 -1.22
CA GLU A 46 -5.13 7.08 -2.06
C GLU A 46 -5.34 8.59 -2.30
N LEU A 47 -6.57 9.02 -2.59
CA LEU A 47 -6.92 10.43 -2.78
C LEU A 47 -6.76 11.26 -1.50
N LEU A 48 -7.05 10.69 -0.32
CA LEU A 48 -6.83 11.36 0.97
C LEU A 48 -5.34 11.58 1.27
N VAL A 49 -4.50 10.63 0.88
CA VAL A 49 -3.04 10.69 1.08
C VAL A 49 -2.36 11.69 0.15
N ARG A 50 -2.88 11.86 -1.08
CA ARG A 50 -2.28 12.71 -2.10
C ARG A 50 -1.88 14.11 -1.63
N PRO A 51 -2.74 14.95 -1.03
CA PRO A 51 -2.33 16.29 -0.56
C PRO A 51 -1.18 16.24 0.45
N VAL A 52 -1.17 15.25 1.35
CA VAL A 52 -0.10 15.04 2.33
C VAL A 52 1.22 14.74 1.64
N ILE A 53 1.22 13.85 0.63
CA ILE A 53 2.43 13.52 -0.14
C ILE A 53 3.01 14.75 -0.84
N TYR A 54 2.16 15.54 -1.49
CA TYR A 54 2.60 16.77 -2.17
C TYR A 54 3.17 17.79 -1.17
N GLN A 55 2.59 17.89 0.04
CA GLN A 55 3.13 18.79 1.07
C GLN A 55 4.46 18.28 1.65
N VAL A 56 4.61 16.97 1.89
CA VAL A 56 5.90 16.36 2.27
C VAL A 56 6.98 16.73 1.25
N ALA A 57 6.69 16.54 -0.04
CA ALA A 57 7.63 16.85 -1.10
C ALA A 57 7.96 18.35 -1.17
N GLN A 58 6.95 19.21 -1.11
CA GLN A 58 7.13 20.66 -1.16
C GLN A 58 8.02 21.18 -0.02
N GLN A 59 7.78 20.72 1.22
CA GLN A 59 8.53 21.17 2.39
C GLN A 59 9.99 20.69 2.38
N ASN A 60 10.30 19.67 1.58
CA ASN A 60 11.63 19.08 1.47
C ASN A 60 12.31 19.38 0.12
N GLY A 61 11.77 20.30 -0.69
CA GLY A 61 12.35 20.69 -1.97
C GLY A 61 12.34 19.58 -3.04
N MET A 62 11.43 18.62 -2.91
CA MET A 62 11.30 17.48 -3.82
C MET A 62 10.13 17.69 -4.80
N ILE A 63 10.16 16.95 -5.90
CA ILE A 63 9.05 16.84 -6.85
C ILE A 63 8.35 15.48 -6.70
N VAL A 64 7.04 15.48 -6.91
CA VAL A 64 6.22 14.27 -6.95
C VAL A 64 5.92 13.90 -8.39
N ARG A 65 6.02 12.61 -8.71
CA ARG A 65 5.51 12.03 -9.95
C ARG A 65 4.59 10.86 -9.61
N GLU A 66 3.32 11.01 -9.98
CA GLU A 66 2.34 9.92 -9.96
C GLU A 66 2.59 8.97 -11.15
N ALA A 67 2.17 7.71 -11.02
CA ALA A 67 2.31 6.71 -12.07
C ALA A 67 1.63 7.15 -13.38
N LYS A 68 2.35 7.07 -14.51
CA LYS A 68 1.83 7.52 -15.81
C LYS A 68 0.80 6.57 -16.45
N ALA A 69 0.81 5.32 -16.04
CA ALA A 69 0.01 4.27 -16.64
C ALA A 69 -0.63 3.39 -15.57
N GLN A 70 -1.81 2.84 -15.90
CA GLN A 70 -2.44 1.84 -15.06
C GLN A 70 -1.48 0.66 -14.83
N ASN A 71 -1.41 0.16 -13.60
CA ASN A 71 -0.56 -0.96 -13.18
C ASN A 71 0.97 -0.66 -13.14
N TYR A 72 1.37 0.61 -13.04
CA TYR A 72 2.76 0.98 -12.77
C TYR A 72 2.95 1.27 -11.28
N TYR A 73 4.04 0.77 -10.72
CA TYR A 73 4.50 1.09 -9.38
C TYR A 73 5.46 2.29 -9.41
N PRO A 74 5.58 3.07 -8.33
CA PRO A 74 4.64 3.22 -7.21
C PRO A 74 3.50 4.20 -7.52
N ASP A 75 2.53 4.35 -6.61
CA ASP A 75 1.50 5.40 -6.71
C ASP A 75 2.14 6.79 -6.76
N PHE A 76 3.14 7.04 -5.90
CA PHE A 76 3.90 8.29 -5.86
C PHE A 76 5.41 8.02 -5.84
N THR A 77 6.14 8.71 -6.72
CA THR A 77 7.60 8.80 -6.69
C THR A 77 8.01 10.20 -6.23
N LEU A 78 8.73 10.30 -5.11
CA LEU A 78 9.36 11.53 -4.65
C LEU A 78 10.83 11.52 -5.07
N MET A 79 11.31 12.64 -5.60
CA MET A 79 12.70 12.78 -6.08
C MET A 79 13.12 14.25 -6.08
N GLU A 80 14.42 14.55 -6.02
CA GLU A 80 14.93 15.92 -6.19
C GLU A 80 14.83 16.38 -7.65
N SER A 81 15.04 15.44 -8.59
CA SER A 81 14.92 15.67 -10.02
C SER A 81 14.66 14.35 -10.77
N ALA A 82 14.34 14.41 -12.06
CA ALA A 82 14.15 13.17 -12.85
C ALA A 82 15.42 12.30 -12.94
N ALA A 83 16.61 12.92 -12.84
CA ALA A 83 17.92 12.25 -12.90
C ALA A 83 18.38 11.67 -11.55
N ASP A 84 17.67 11.95 -10.47
CA ASP A 84 17.96 11.47 -9.11
C ASP A 84 18.03 9.93 -9.05
N ASP A 85 19.05 9.36 -8.43
CA ASP A 85 19.21 7.91 -8.25
C ASP A 85 18.83 7.43 -6.83
N LYS A 86 18.27 8.33 -6.01
CA LYS A 86 17.84 8.09 -4.64
C LYS A 86 16.36 8.40 -4.45
N LYS A 87 15.55 8.00 -5.43
CA LYS A 87 14.10 8.18 -5.42
C LYS A 87 13.46 7.44 -4.25
N ILE A 88 12.35 7.97 -3.77
CA ILE A 88 11.51 7.36 -2.75
C ILE A 88 10.21 6.91 -3.41
N ALA A 89 9.93 5.62 -3.35
CA ALA A 89 8.66 5.06 -3.78
C ALA A 89 7.68 5.03 -2.60
N VAL A 90 6.47 5.54 -2.82
CA VAL A 90 5.38 5.51 -1.84
C VAL A 90 4.16 4.89 -2.48
N ASP A 91 3.67 3.82 -1.86
CA ASP A 91 2.61 2.97 -2.37
C ASP A 91 1.51 2.86 -1.32
N VAL A 92 0.30 3.27 -1.68
CA VAL A 92 -0.86 3.23 -0.78
C VAL A 92 -1.46 1.84 -0.86
N LYS A 93 -1.75 1.27 0.31
CA LYS A 93 -2.30 -0.07 0.42
C LYS A 93 -3.47 -0.09 1.36
N THR A 94 -4.56 -0.71 0.94
CA THR A 94 -5.77 -0.80 1.73
C THR A 94 -6.15 -2.25 1.91
N THR A 95 -6.52 -2.60 3.14
CA THR A 95 -7.12 -3.90 3.47
C THR A 95 -8.26 -3.68 4.45
N TYR A 96 -9.02 -4.73 4.73
CA TYR A 96 -10.11 -4.67 5.69
C TYR A 96 -9.99 -5.77 6.74
N ARG A 97 -10.55 -5.49 7.91
CA ARG A 97 -10.77 -6.48 8.97
C ARG A 97 -12.25 -6.76 9.14
N SER A 98 -12.55 -7.88 9.79
CA SER A 98 -13.86 -8.14 10.36
C SER A 98 -13.70 -8.33 11.87
N ARG A 99 -14.81 -8.23 12.62
CA ARG A 99 -14.79 -8.47 14.08
C ARG A 99 -14.29 -9.88 14.42
N GLU A 100 -14.53 -10.86 13.54
CA GLU A 100 -14.07 -12.24 13.70
C GLU A 100 -12.62 -12.46 13.25
N ARG A 101 -12.10 -11.59 12.38
CA ARG A 101 -10.74 -11.66 11.81
C ARG A 101 -10.06 -10.30 11.96
N PRO A 102 -9.56 -9.99 13.16
CA PRO A 102 -8.96 -8.68 13.44
C PRO A 102 -7.58 -8.52 12.81
N LYS A 103 -6.83 -9.61 12.63
CA LYS A 103 -5.54 -9.61 11.93
C LYS A 103 -5.74 -9.46 10.43
N VAL A 104 -4.87 -8.68 9.81
CA VAL A 104 -4.92 -8.38 8.38
C VAL A 104 -3.61 -8.67 7.68
N SER A 105 -3.69 -8.74 6.36
CA SER A 105 -2.53 -8.80 5.48
C SER A 105 -2.76 -7.93 4.25
N PHE A 106 -1.67 -7.57 3.58
CA PHE A 106 -1.63 -6.73 2.40
C PHE A 106 -0.95 -7.48 1.25
N THR A 107 -1.30 -7.08 0.03
CA THR A 107 -0.51 -7.42 -1.17
C THR A 107 0.49 -6.28 -1.43
N LEU A 108 1.78 -6.58 -1.46
CA LEU A 108 2.86 -5.57 -1.54
C LEU A 108 3.45 -5.45 -2.96
N GLY A 109 2.62 -5.67 -3.97
CA GLY A 109 3.03 -5.68 -5.39
C GLY A 109 3.67 -6.98 -5.85
N GLY A 110 3.84 -7.11 -7.17
CA GLY A 110 4.26 -8.35 -7.82
C GLY A 110 5.72 -8.72 -7.57
N TYR A 111 6.01 -9.98 -7.19
CA TYR A 111 7.40 -10.47 -7.08
C TYR A 111 8.01 -10.88 -8.43
N THR A 112 7.28 -10.75 -9.54
CA THR A 112 7.76 -11.09 -10.90
C THR A 112 7.78 -9.91 -11.88
N SER A 113 7.67 -8.69 -11.35
CA SER A 113 7.77 -7.42 -12.07
C SER A 113 9.11 -6.73 -11.79
N PHE A 114 9.09 -5.50 -11.28
CA PHE A 114 10.23 -4.61 -11.16
C PHE A 114 11.37 -5.16 -10.29
N ILE A 115 11.06 -5.98 -9.28
CA ILE A 115 12.11 -6.58 -8.47
C ILE A 115 12.95 -7.61 -9.25
N ARG A 116 12.45 -8.18 -10.36
CA ARG A 116 13.21 -9.13 -11.22
C ARG A 116 13.63 -8.52 -12.56
N ASN A 117 13.05 -7.41 -12.95
CA ASN A 117 13.35 -6.70 -14.19
C ASN A 117 13.26 -5.20 -13.94
N GLU A 118 14.39 -4.51 -14.02
CA GLU A 118 14.58 -3.11 -13.63
C GLU A 118 13.51 -2.15 -14.16
N THR A 119 12.88 -2.39 -15.30
CA THR A 119 11.95 -1.44 -15.95
C THR A 119 10.52 -1.98 -16.10
N LYS A 120 10.22 -3.17 -15.58
CA LYS A 120 8.90 -3.80 -15.78
C LYS A 120 7.87 -3.29 -14.77
N ASN A 121 6.81 -2.65 -15.25
CA ASN A 121 5.68 -2.15 -14.44
C ASN A 121 6.12 -1.18 -13.34
N ILE A 122 7.09 -0.31 -13.63
CA ILE A 122 7.62 0.69 -12.70
C ILE A 122 7.93 1.99 -13.43
N GLU A 123 7.71 3.12 -12.76
CA GLU A 123 7.81 4.47 -13.35
C GLU A 123 9.25 4.88 -13.70
N PHE A 124 10.23 4.41 -12.94
CA PHE A 124 11.67 4.57 -13.15
C PHE A 124 12.39 3.24 -12.94
N PRO A 125 13.62 3.06 -13.44
CA PRO A 125 14.41 1.86 -13.16
C PRO A 125 14.49 1.55 -11.66
N TYR A 126 14.25 0.30 -11.27
CA TYR A 126 14.14 -0.11 -9.87
C TYR A 126 15.37 0.26 -9.02
N SER A 127 16.57 0.14 -9.59
CA SER A 127 17.84 0.57 -8.99
C SER A 127 17.94 2.06 -8.64
N GLN A 128 17.07 2.93 -9.18
CA GLN A 128 17.01 4.35 -8.82
C GLN A 128 16.17 4.63 -7.57
N TYR A 129 15.52 3.62 -7.00
CA TYR A 129 14.74 3.75 -5.77
C TYR A 129 15.57 3.31 -4.55
N ALA A 130 15.94 4.28 -3.72
CA ALA A 130 16.63 4.00 -2.46
C ALA A 130 15.66 3.41 -1.43
N GLU A 131 14.46 3.97 -1.33
CA GLU A 131 13.47 3.60 -0.33
C GLU A 131 12.11 3.24 -0.96
N GLU A 132 11.44 2.25 -0.34
CA GLU A 132 10.10 1.80 -0.72
C GLU A 132 9.21 1.80 0.54
N TRP A 133 8.28 2.74 0.58
CA TRP A 133 7.36 2.95 1.68
C TRP A 133 5.95 2.51 1.31
N VAL A 134 5.25 2.02 2.33
CA VAL A 134 3.84 1.67 2.26
C VAL A 134 3.08 2.58 3.22
N VAL A 135 2.05 3.27 2.71
CA VAL A 135 1.03 3.92 3.53
C VAL A 135 -0.16 2.98 3.58
N GLY A 136 -0.31 2.27 4.70
CA GLY A 136 -1.32 1.23 4.87
C GLY A 136 -2.57 1.76 5.55
N PHE A 137 -3.75 1.47 5.00
CA PHE A 137 -5.07 1.69 5.60
C PHE A 137 -5.75 0.37 5.93
N ILE A 138 -6.32 0.30 7.12
CA ILE A 138 -7.12 -0.83 7.60
C ILE A 138 -8.48 -0.28 8.03
N TYR A 139 -9.56 -0.80 7.46
CA TYR A 139 -10.92 -0.41 7.84
C TYR A 139 -11.73 -1.63 8.26
N THR A 140 -12.75 -1.42 9.09
CA THR A 140 -13.77 -2.44 9.37
C THR A 140 -14.86 -2.32 8.33
N ARG A 141 -15.14 -3.42 7.58
CA ARG A 141 -16.26 -3.45 6.64
C ARG A 141 -17.57 -3.36 7.39
N GLN A 142 -18.43 -2.43 6.98
CA GLN A 142 -19.81 -2.39 7.43
C GLN A 142 -20.70 -3.20 6.47
N PRO A 143 -21.67 -3.98 6.98
CA PRO A 143 -22.76 -4.46 6.15
C PRO A 143 -23.54 -3.24 5.69
N PHE A 144 -23.31 -2.83 4.45
CA PHE A 144 -24.07 -1.76 3.82
C PHE A 144 -25.48 -2.30 3.59
N GLY A 145 -26.47 -1.69 4.22
CA GLY A 145 -27.87 -2.05 4.01
C GLY A 145 -28.31 -1.76 2.58
N ASP A 146 -29.45 -2.33 2.18
CA ASP A 146 -30.11 -2.05 0.90
C ASP A 146 -30.69 -0.62 0.89
N ASP A 147 -29.87 0.43 1.13
CA ASP A 147 -30.34 1.81 0.94
C ASP A 147 -30.64 1.99 -0.55
N PRO A 148 -31.92 2.18 -0.93
CA PRO A 148 -32.28 2.34 -2.34
C PRO A 148 -31.78 3.68 -2.89
N ASN A 149 -31.36 4.61 -2.03
CA ASN A 149 -30.90 5.93 -2.43
C ASN A 149 -29.38 5.95 -2.59
N HIS A 150 -28.91 6.12 -3.82
CA HIS A 150 -27.48 6.23 -4.14
C HIS A 150 -27.03 7.67 -4.45
N ILE A 151 -27.97 8.62 -4.42
CA ILE A 151 -27.74 10.03 -4.77
C ILE A 151 -28.34 10.92 -3.68
N TYR A 152 -27.56 11.87 -3.19
CA TYR A 152 -27.95 12.78 -2.12
C TYR A 152 -27.62 14.22 -2.48
N ASP A 153 -28.37 15.15 -1.90
CA ASP A 153 -28.06 16.58 -1.92
C ASP A 153 -27.10 16.93 -0.78
N LEU A 154 -26.40 18.06 -0.90
CA LEU A 154 -25.42 18.54 0.09
C LEU A 154 -26.03 18.67 1.49
N GLU A 155 -27.29 19.10 1.58
CA GLU A 155 -28.01 19.30 2.84
C GLU A 155 -28.21 17.98 3.60
N ARG A 156 -28.15 16.83 2.88
CA ARG A 156 -28.33 15.48 3.42
C ARG A 156 -27.01 14.75 3.65
N LEU A 157 -25.87 15.45 3.66
CA LEU A 157 -24.53 14.86 3.84
C LEU A 157 -24.43 13.96 5.07
N ALA A 158 -25.07 14.36 6.18
CA ALA A 158 -25.07 13.61 7.43
C ALA A 158 -25.85 12.28 7.35
N GLU A 159 -26.79 12.17 6.42
CA GLU A 159 -27.62 10.98 6.22
C GLU A 159 -26.91 9.90 5.39
N ILE A 160 -25.83 10.25 4.69
CA ILE A 160 -25.16 9.32 3.79
C ILE A 160 -24.45 8.22 4.60
N PRO A 161 -24.84 6.94 4.41
CA PRO A 161 -24.22 5.83 5.12
C PRO A 161 -22.78 5.61 4.65
N LEU A 162 -21.91 5.16 5.56
CA LEU A 162 -20.54 4.78 5.24
C LEU A 162 -20.44 3.26 5.10
N PRO A 163 -19.83 2.74 4.02
CA PRO A 163 -19.60 1.31 3.84
C PRO A 163 -18.42 0.76 4.67
N PHE A 164 -17.79 1.60 5.48
CA PHE A 164 -16.68 1.28 6.35
C PHE A 164 -16.74 2.08 7.64
N GLU A 165 -16.07 1.57 8.69
CA GLU A 165 -15.84 2.28 9.94
C GLU A 165 -14.43 1.97 10.47
N ASP A 166 -14.06 2.62 11.58
CA ASP A 166 -12.90 2.23 12.39
C ASP A 166 -11.60 2.17 11.57
N VAL A 167 -11.35 3.26 10.83
CA VAL A 167 -10.19 3.40 9.95
C VAL A 167 -8.94 3.63 10.79
N SER A 168 -7.92 2.82 10.55
CA SER A 168 -6.57 2.99 11.09
C SER A 168 -5.53 2.98 9.97
N TRP A 169 -4.39 3.60 10.22
CA TRP A 169 -3.31 3.69 9.22
C TRP A 169 -1.92 3.60 9.85
N PHE A 170 -0.94 3.27 9.00
CA PHE A 170 0.48 3.22 9.33
C PHE A 170 1.36 3.63 8.14
N VAL A 171 2.61 4.00 8.42
CA VAL A 171 3.67 4.14 7.42
C VAL A 171 4.81 3.20 7.78
N ALA A 172 5.22 2.35 6.83
CA ALA A 172 6.27 1.37 7.07
C ALA A 172 7.09 1.09 5.81
N ARG A 173 8.34 0.66 6.00
CA ARG A 173 9.17 0.18 4.88
C ARG A 173 8.62 -1.15 4.38
N LYS A 174 8.43 -1.24 3.07
CA LYS A 174 7.86 -2.43 2.40
C LYS A 174 8.53 -3.73 2.82
N TRP A 175 9.87 -3.77 2.79
CA TRP A 175 10.63 -4.99 3.10
C TRP A 175 10.50 -5.42 4.57
N LYS A 176 10.28 -4.47 5.48
CA LYS A 176 10.14 -4.76 6.92
C LYS A 176 8.73 -5.18 7.32
N ILE A 177 7.74 -5.07 6.44
CA ILE A 177 6.39 -5.62 6.67
C ILE A 177 6.07 -6.78 5.73
N ALA A 178 6.99 -7.14 4.83
CA ALA A 178 6.84 -8.27 3.93
C ALA A 178 6.89 -9.58 4.71
N GLY A 179 5.98 -10.51 4.41
CA GLY A 179 6.02 -11.88 4.88
C GLY A 179 6.82 -12.77 3.93
N ASP A 180 6.78 -14.07 4.18
CA ASP A 180 7.43 -15.11 3.37
C ASP A 180 6.42 -15.97 2.60
N SER A 181 5.21 -15.47 2.42
CA SER A 181 4.12 -16.15 1.72
C SER A 181 3.49 -15.23 0.69
N ALA A 182 3.09 -15.79 -0.46
CA ALA A 182 2.49 -15.01 -1.54
C ALA A 182 1.14 -14.41 -1.09
N GLY A 183 0.94 -13.11 -1.36
CA GLY A 183 -0.30 -12.39 -1.06
C GLY A 183 -1.42 -12.68 -2.07
N SER A 184 -1.06 -13.21 -3.25
CA SER A 184 -2.00 -13.72 -4.24
C SER A 184 -1.37 -14.79 -5.12
N GLY A 185 -2.15 -15.81 -5.50
CA GLY A 185 -1.68 -16.89 -6.38
C GLY A 185 -1.59 -16.48 -7.85
N ASN A 186 -2.69 -15.98 -8.41
CA ASN A 186 -2.81 -15.68 -9.84
C ASN A 186 -1.96 -14.47 -10.30
N THR A 187 -1.87 -13.43 -9.48
CA THR A 187 -1.16 -12.18 -9.80
C THR A 187 0.24 -12.11 -9.19
N ALA A 188 0.68 -13.17 -8.51
CA ALA A 188 2.04 -13.32 -7.98
C ALA A 188 2.51 -12.12 -7.14
N ASN A 189 1.69 -11.70 -6.17
CA ASN A 189 2.04 -10.62 -5.24
C ASN A 189 2.83 -11.13 -4.03
N ILE A 190 3.74 -10.28 -3.56
CA ILE A 190 4.35 -10.37 -2.24
C ILE A 190 3.23 -10.23 -1.20
N GLY A 191 3.16 -11.13 -0.23
CA GLY A 191 2.28 -10.96 0.93
C GLY A 191 3.02 -10.21 2.04
N SER A 192 2.31 -9.38 2.80
CA SER A 192 2.82 -8.86 4.07
C SER A 192 2.82 -9.94 5.15
N ILE A 193 3.35 -9.61 6.33
CA ILE A 193 3.02 -10.32 7.56
C ILE A 193 1.49 -10.32 7.79
N SER A 194 1.00 -11.29 8.55
CA SER A 194 -0.36 -11.31 9.07
C SER A 194 -0.34 -10.83 10.51
N GLY A 195 -0.83 -9.60 10.74
CA GLY A 195 -0.65 -8.90 11.99
C GLY A 195 -1.75 -7.90 12.29
N ASP A 196 -1.65 -7.27 13.45
CA ASP A 196 -2.45 -6.09 13.80
C ASP A 196 -1.72 -4.78 13.45
N LEU A 197 -2.32 -3.64 13.79
CA LEU A 197 -1.76 -2.32 13.49
C LEU A 197 -0.38 -2.11 14.10
N ASP A 198 -0.13 -2.63 15.30
CA ASP A 198 1.12 -2.41 16.02
C ASP A 198 2.25 -3.23 15.42
N ASP A 199 1.97 -4.44 14.92
CA ASP A 199 2.91 -5.25 14.13
C ASP A 199 3.41 -4.48 12.89
N PHE A 200 2.52 -3.76 12.18
CA PHE A 200 2.90 -2.95 11.02
C PHE A 200 3.65 -1.67 11.41
N ARG A 201 3.21 -0.96 12.46
CA ARG A 201 3.86 0.28 12.94
C ARG A 201 5.26 0.05 13.48
N SER A 202 5.47 -1.09 14.13
CA SER A 202 6.79 -1.51 14.65
C SER A 202 7.68 -2.14 13.57
N GLU A 203 7.18 -2.28 12.34
CA GLU A 203 7.88 -2.90 11.22
C GLU A 203 8.35 -4.34 11.55
N ALA A 204 7.47 -5.16 12.16
CA ALA A 204 7.77 -6.47 12.75
C ALA A 204 7.91 -7.64 11.75
N GLY A 205 8.45 -7.40 10.56
CA GLY A 205 8.70 -8.42 9.55
C GLY A 205 9.86 -9.35 9.87
N PRO A 206 9.92 -10.54 9.24
CA PRO A 206 10.90 -11.58 9.57
C PRO A 206 12.27 -11.40 8.86
N PHE A 207 12.33 -10.56 7.82
CA PHE A 207 13.56 -10.30 7.06
C PHE A 207 14.53 -9.43 7.87
N GLN A 208 15.81 -9.80 7.83
CA GLN A 208 16.87 -9.09 8.55
C GLN A 208 17.44 -7.90 7.77
N SER A 209 17.27 -7.88 6.45
CA SER A 209 17.70 -6.77 5.60
C SER A 209 16.89 -6.68 4.30
N LYS A 210 17.00 -5.53 3.60
CA LYS A 210 16.39 -5.34 2.27
C LYS A 210 16.97 -6.34 1.26
N GLU A 211 18.24 -6.69 1.39
CA GLU A 211 18.93 -7.66 0.54
C GLU A 211 18.38 -9.07 0.73
N GLU A 212 18.15 -9.51 1.98
CA GLU A 212 17.53 -10.82 2.25
C GLU A 212 16.10 -10.87 1.68
N PHE A 213 15.32 -9.81 1.88
CA PHE A 213 13.99 -9.66 1.30
C PHE A 213 14.01 -9.77 -0.24
N LEU A 214 14.92 -9.05 -0.90
CA LEU A 214 15.02 -9.06 -2.36
C LEU A 214 15.49 -10.41 -2.87
N GLU A 215 16.51 -11.01 -2.26
CA GLU A 215 17.00 -12.33 -2.66
C GLU A 215 15.90 -13.38 -2.52
N TYR A 216 15.15 -13.36 -1.42
CA TYR A 216 14.00 -14.24 -1.20
C TYR A 216 12.96 -14.07 -2.31
N TRP A 217 12.46 -12.86 -2.55
CA TRP A 217 11.35 -12.66 -3.49
C TRP A 217 11.75 -12.73 -4.96
N ARG A 218 13.02 -12.48 -5.29
CA ARG A 218 13.58 -12.66 -6.64
C ARG A 218 13.70 -14.13 -7.04
N ASN A 219 13.88 -15.03 -6.07
CA ASN A 219 14.03 -16.48 -6.33
C ASN A 219 12.77 -17.30 -5.97
N TYR A 220 11.73 -16.68 -5.39
CA TYR A 220 10.50 -17.39 -4.95
C TYR A 220 9.64 -17.84 -6.15
N GLU A 221 9.34 -19.12 -6.27
CA GLU A 221 8.59 -19.62 -7.43
C GLU A 221 7.08 -19.44 -7.31
N ARG A 222 6.39 -19.35 -8.46
CA ARG A 222 4.96 -19.00 -8.51
C ARG A 222 4.06 -20.08 -7.93
N THR A 223 4.30 -21.32 -8.32
CA THR A 223 3.46 -22.46 -7.93
C THR A 223 4.10 -23.31 -6.84
N ALA A 224 3.29 -24.07 -6.11
CA ALA A 224 3.79 -24.96 -5.07
C ALA A 224 4.70 -26.07 -5.63
N SER A 225 4.43 -26.54 -6.85
CA SER A 225 5.24 -27.54 -7.55
C SER A 225 6.61 -26.97 -7.95
N GLU A 226 6.68 -25.74 -8.48
CA GLU A 226 7.97 -25.12 -8.80
C GLU A 226 8.80 -24.80 -7.55
N ARG A 227 8.15 -24.63 -6.39
CA ARG A 227 8.82 -24.46 -5.09
C ARG A 227 9.35 -25.78 -4.52
N GLU A 228 8.97 -26.92 -5.06
CA GLU A 228 9.50 -28.22 -4.65
C GLU A 228 11.00 -28.31 -4.98
N GLY A 229 11.81 -28.70 -3.99
CA GLY A 229 13.28 -28.71 -4.13
C GLY A 229 13.95 -27.33 -4.06
N LYS A 230 13.20 -26.24 -3.83
CA LYS A 230 13.74 -24.90 -3.52
C LYS A 230 13.41 -24.51 -2.08
N TYR A 231 12.40 -23.66 -1.91
CA TYR A 231 11.92 -23.22 -0.60
C TYR A 231 10.47 -22.70 -0.69
N ARG A 232 9.75 -22.81 0.42
CA ARG A 232 8.34 -22.41 0.57
C ARG A 232 8.12 -21.34 1.63
N ASN A 233 9.13 -21.12 2.48
CA ASN A 233 9.10 -20.19 3.61
C ASN A 233 10.54 -19.68 3.87
N LEU A 234 10.69 -18.72 4.77
CA LEU A 234 11.97 -18.07 5.05
C LEU A 234 13.00 -19.02 5.67
N ALA A 235 12.56 -19.97 6.49
CA ALA A 235 13.46 -20.95 7.11
C ALA A 235 14.10 -21.85 6.05
N GLU A 236 13.30 -22.39 5.13
CA GLU A 236 13.80 -23.17 4.00
C GLU A 236 14.70 -22.34 3.08
N PHE A 237 14.36 -21.07 2.82
CA PHE A 237 15.21 -20.17 2.02
C PHE A 237 16.60 -19.99 2.64
N ARG A 238 16.67 -19.78 3.95
CA ARG A 238 17.96 -19.60 4.66
C ARG A 238 18.83 -20.85 4.60
N ILE A 239 18.22 -22.04 4.60
CA ILE A 239 18.94 -23.30 4.36
C ILE A 239 19.38 -23.37 2.90
N TRP A 240 18.46 -23.19 1.95
CA TRP A 240 18.73 -23.25 0.52
C TRP A 240 19.86 -22.30 0.09
N ARG A 241 19.90 -21.08 0.64
CA ARG A 241 20.92 -20.06 0.38
C ARG A 241 22.34 -20.50 0.76
N GLN A 242 22.51 -21.41 1.72
CA GLN A 242 23.83 -21.90 2.15
C GLN A 242 24.45 -22.91 1.17
N TYR A 243 23.63 -23.56 0.34
CA TYR A 243 24.07 -24.60 -0.60
C TYR A 243 24.15 -24.10 -2.05
N ARG A 244 24.11 -22.77 -2.24
CA ARG A 244 24.15 -22.12 -3.55
C ARG A 244 25.54 -21.59 -3.88
#